data_AF-A0A350ATU8-F1
#
_entry.id   AF-A0A350ATU8-F1
#
_cell.length_a   1.000
_cell.length_b   1.000
_cell.length_c   1.000
_cell.angle_alpha   90.00
_cell.angle_beta   90.00
_cell.angle_gamma   90.00
#
_symmetry.space_group_name_H-M   'P 1'
#
loop_
_entity.id
_entity.type
_entity.pdbx_description
1 polymer ?
#
loop_
_entity_poly.entity_id
_entity_poly.type
_entity_poly.pdbx_seq_one_letter_code
_entity_poly.pdbx_strand_id
1 'polypeptide(L)'
;MKSHWKGGWIAGADYVGAVQNSKIVLGLLSEANKDYHTQRTMEVPYIGSLFCCKRTHEHQELYEEDVETVMWDDVDEAIRKCRYYLDNPSEREAIAQRGQQRVIKNNTSNQFVATSLLDQALASFEK
;
A
#
# COMPACT_ATOMS: atom_id res chain seq x y z
N MET A 1 -8.87 -23.52 -4.07
CA MET A 1 -9.20 -22.26 -3.36
C MET A 1 -9.71 -22.50 -1.94
N LYS A 2 -10.75 -23.34 -1.73
CA LYS A 2 -11.38 -23.58 -0.42
C LYS A 2 -10.44 -24.05 0.72
N SER A 3 -9.33 -24.71 0.42
CA SER A 3 -8.37 -25.15 1.45
C SER A 3 -7.56 -24.01 2.09
N HIS A 4 -7.39 -22.90 1.38
CA HIS A 4 -6.56 -21.76 1.79
C HIS A 4 -7.36 -20.46 2.00
N TRP A 5 -8.61 -20.42 1.55
CA TRP A 5 -9.55 -19.31 1.76
C TRP A 5 -10.42 -19.60 2.98
N LYS A 6 -10.41 -18.70 3.97
CA LYS A 6 -10.96 -18.94 5.32
C LYS A 6 -12.13 -18.04 5.73
N GLY A 7 -12.62 -17.12 4.88
CA GLY A 7 -13.65 -16.17 5.32
C GLY A 7 -14.32 -15.39 4.19
N GLY A 8 -15.46 -14.77 4.52
CA GLY A 8 -16.24 -13.96 3.59
C GLY A 8 -15.70 -12.54 3.40
N TRP A 9 -16.52 -11.68 2.80
CA TRP A 9 -16.21 -10.26 2.64
C TRP A 9 -16.14 -9.56 4.00
N ILE A 10 -15.09 -8.76 4.21
CA ILE A 10 -14.88 -7.93 5.40
C ILE A 10 -14.69 -6.48 4.97
N ALA A 11 -15.12 -5.53 5.80
CA ALA A 11 -15.01 -4.10 5.53
C ALA A 11 -14.87 -3.29 6.82
N GLY A 12 -14.58 -1.99 6.69
CA GLY A 12 -14.46 -1.09 7.82
C GLY A 12 -13.43 -1.58 8.85
N ALA A 13 -13.82 -1.60 10.13
CA ALA A 13 -12.95 -1.99 11.23
C ALA A 13 -12.42 -3.43 11.10
N ASP A 14 -13.21 -4.37 10.58
CA ASP A 14 -12.77 -5.76 10.42
C ASP A 14 -11.70 -5.88 9.34
N TYR A 15 -11.82 -5.11 8.26
CA TYR A 15 -10.78 -5.02 7.24
C TYR A 15 -9.50 -4.42 7.79
N VAL A 16 -9.60 -3.31 8.52
CA VAL A 16 -8.44 -2.67 9.17
C VAL A 16 -7.77 -3.64 10.13
N GLY A 17 -8.54 -4.34 10.97
CA GLY A 17 -8.02 -5.35 11.88
C GLY A 17 -7.32 -6.50 11.15
N ALA A 18 -7.88 -6.99 10.04
CA ALA A 18 -7.24 -8.04 9.25
C ALA A 18 -5.92 -7.58 8.62
N VAL A 19 -5.85 -6.34 8.11
CA VAL A 19 -4.61 -5.75 7.59
C VAL A 19 -3.59 -5.59 8.71
N GLN A 20 -3.95 -4.95 9.83
CA GLN A 20 -3.06 -4.71 10.97
C GLN A 20 -2.45 -5.97 11.56
N ASN A 21 -3.21 -7.07 11.60
CA ASN A 21 -2.73 -8.34 12.14
C ASN A 21 -2.02 -9.22 11.10
N SER A 22 -1.93 -8.77 9.85
CA SER A 22 -1.17 -9.46 8.80
C SER A 22 0.30 -9.04 8.84
N LYS A 23 1.20 -10.02 8.86
CA LYS A 23 2.65 -9.75 8.79
C LYS A 23 3.03 -9.06 7.48
N ILE A 24 2.46 -9.54 6.37
CA ILE A 24 2.72 -9.04 5.02
C ILE A 24 1.38 -8.99 4.29
N VAL A 25 1.11 -7.89 3.60
CA VAL A 25 -0.10 -7.72 2.80
C VAL A 25 0.28 -7.56 1.34
N LEU A 26 -0.18 -8.49 0.51
CA LEU A 26 0.10 -8.49 -0.92
C LEU A 26 -0.77 -7.46 -1.66
N GLY A 27 -0.12 -6.61 -2.45
CA GLY A 27 -0.72 -5.74 -3.45
C GLY A 27 -0.67 -6.40 -4.82
N LEU A 28 -1.83 -6.82 -5.33
CA LEU A 28 -1.98 -7.45 -6.64
C LEU A 28 -2.68 -6.46 -7.59
N LEU A 29 -2.28 -6.48 -8.85
CA LEU A 29 -2.79 -5.60 -9.90
C LEU A 29 -3.61 -6.41 -10.91
N SER A 30 -4.65 -5.81 -11.50
CA SER A 30 -5.35 -6.38 -12.64
C SER A 30 -4.72 -5.87 -13.94
N GLU A 31 -4.05 -6.75 -14.68
CA GLU A 31 -3.51 -6.41 -16.01
C GLU A 31 -4.64 -6.03 -16.98
N ALA A 32 -5.82 -6.64 -16.84
CA ALA A 32 -6.99 -6.34 -17.67
C ALA A 32 -7.51 -4.91 -17.44
N ASN A 33 -7.40 -4.39 -16.21
CA ASN A 33 -7.75 -3.01 -15.89
C ASN A 33 -6.61 -2.03 -16.14
N LYS A 34 -5.42 -2.54 -16.50
CA LYS A 34 -4.18 -1.76 -16.63
C LYS A 34 -3.86 -0.98 -15.35
N ASP A 35 -4.07 -1.63 -14.21
CA ASP A 35 -3.78 -1.04 -12.91
C ASP A 35 -2.27 -0.85 -12.75
N TYR A 36 -1.84 0.35 -12.37
CA TYR A 36 -0.46 0.64 -11.95
C TYR A 36 -0.36 0.80 -10.42
N HIS A 37 -1.47 1.10 -9.76
CA HIS A 37 -1.65 1.03 -8.31
C HIS A 37 -3.09 0.58 -7.99
N THR A 38 -3.37 0.32 -6.71
CA THR A 38 -4.74 0.07 -6.23
C THR A 38 -5.01 0.90 -4.98
N GLN A 39 -6.24 0.87 -4.48
CA GLN A 39 -6.55 1.49 -3.18
C GLN A 39 -5.65 0.98 -2.05
N ARG A 40 -5.24 -0.30 -2.09
CA ARG A 40 -4.31 -0.90 -1.11
C ARG A 40 -2.93 -0.28 -1.11
N THR A 41 -2.52 0.32 -2.22
CA THR A 41 -1.26 1.07 -2.33
C THR A 41 -1.19 2.22 -1.32
N MET A 42 -2.34 2.77 -0.93
CA MET A 42 -2.42 3.80 0.11
C MET A 42 -2.87 3.22 1.44
N GLU A 43 -3.89 2.35 1.45
CA GLU A 43 -4.48 1.84 2.69
C GLU A 43 -3.50 1.02 3.54
N VAL A 44 -2.77 0.09 2.92
CA VAL A 44 -1.93 -0.84 3.66
C VAL A 44 -0.78 -0.10 4.37
N PRO A 45 -0.01 0.77 3.68
CA PRO A 45 0.99 1.60 4.37
C PRO A 45 0.35 2.49 5.44
N TYR A 46 -0.82 3.09 5.17
CA TYR A 46 -1.45 4.02 6.12
C TYR A 46 -1.86 3.32 7.42
N ILE A 47 -2.38 2.09 7.29
CA ILE A 47 -2.73 1.21 8.41
C ILE A 47 -1.48 0.77 9.21
N GLY A 48 -0.30 0.78 8.59
CA GLY A 48 0.99 0.48 9.23
C GLY A 48 1.45 -0.97 9.07
N SER A 49 0.95 -1.68 8.07
CA SER A 49 1.36 -3.06 7.76
C SER A 49 2.33 -3.10 6.58
N LEU A 50 3.18 -4.12 6.49
CA LEU A 50 4.12 -4.23 5.38
C LEU A 50 3.35 -4.44 4.05
N PHE A 51 3.42 -3.45 3.18
CA PHE A 51 2.92 -3.55 1.81
C PHE A 51 3.96 -4.21 0.91
N CYS A 52 3.57 -5.33 0.30
CA CYS A 52 4.40 -6.08 -0.64
C CYS A 52 3.70 -6.17 -2.00
N CYS A 53 4.17 -5.47 -3.03
CA CYS A 53 3.42 -5.24 -4.26
C CYS A 53 4.23 -5.48 -5.55
N LYS A 54 3.52 -5.63 -6.67
CA LYS A 54 4.16 -5.65 -7.98
C LYS A 54 4.83 -4.30 -8.25
N ARG A 55 6.06 -4.31 -8.74
CA ARG A 55 6.80 -3.11 -9.13
C ARG A 55 6.11 -2.46 -10.33
N THR A 56 5.82 -1.18 -10.19
CA THR A 56 5.26 -0.32 -11.25
C THR A 56 5.88 1.06 -11.14
N HIS A 57 5.82 1.84 -12.21
CA HIS A 57 6.33 3.21 -12.20
C HIS A 57 5.64 4.06 -11.13
N GLU A 58 4.31 3.97 -10.98
CA GLU A 58 3.59 4.72 -9.94
C GLU A 58 3.95 4.27 -8.52
N HIS A 59 4.18 2.97 -8.29
CA HIS A 59 4.68 2.52 -6.98
C HIS A 59 6.06 3.10 -6.67
N GLN A 60 6.94 3.19 -7.66
CA GLN A 60 8.29 3.76 -7.52
C GLN A 60 8.29 5.29 -7.39
N GLU A 61 7.28 5.98 -7.93
CA GLU A 61 7.07 7.41 -7.69
C GLU A 61 6.57 7.68 -6.26
N LEU A 62 5.72 6.80 -5.75
CA LEU A 62 5.12 6.93 -4.42
C LEU A 62 6.06 6.50 -3.29
N TYR A 63 6.88 5.47 -3.52
CA TYR A 63 7.67 4.80 -2.49
C TYR A 63 9.07 4.42 -2.98
N GLU A 64 10.04 4.48 -2.07
CA GLU A 64 11.36 3.88 -2.27
C GLU A 64 11.30 2.36 -2.00
N GLU A 65 11.72 1.59 -2.99
CA GLU A 65 11.71 0.12 -2.93
C GLU A 65 12.62 -0.41 -1.83
N ASP A 66 12.13 -1.42 -1.09
CA ASP A 66 12.77 -2.11 0.04
C ASP A 66 13.16 -1.17 1.20
N VAL A 67 12.83 0.12 1.12
CA VAL A 67 12.94 1.10 2.20
C VAL A 67 11.57 1.37 2.81
N GLU A 68 10.57 1.67 1.98
CA GLU A 68 9.23 2.07 2.42
C GLU A 68 8.16 1.03 2.08
N THR A 69 8.37 0.27 1.01
CA THR A 69 7.51 -0.84 0.58
C THR A 69 8.36 -1.94 -0.06
N VAL A 70 7.86 -3.16 -0.09
CA VAL A 70 8.57 -4.28 -0.72
C VAL A 70 7.99 -4.50 -2.10
N MET A 71 8.82 -4.43 -3.14
CA MET A 71 8.36 -4.58 -4.53
C MET A 71 8.87 -5.87 -5.19
N TRP A 72 8.18 -6.37 -6.21
CA TRP A 72 8.60 -7.57 -6.96
C TRP A 72 8.12 -7.52 -8.42
N ASP A 73 8.80 -8.18 -9.35
CA ASP A 73 8.38 -8.30 -10.76
C ASP A 73 7.66 -9.62 -11.04
N ASP A 74 8.11 -10.70 -10.41
CA ASP A 74 7.62 -12.06 -10.63
C ASP A 74 7.27 -12.80 -9.34
N VAL A 75 6.64 -13.97 -9.50
CA VAL A 75 6.16 -14.80 -8.39
C VAL A 75 7.31 -15.36 -7.56
N ASP A 76 8.46 -15.69 -8.17
CA ASP A 76 9.60 -16.26 -7.45
C ASP A 76 10.28 -15.21 -6.58
N GLU A 77 10.42 -13.98 -7.09
CA GLU A 77 10.85 -12.81 -6.31
C GLU A 77 9.87 -12.53 -5.17
N ALA A 78 8.56 -12.50 -5.43
CA ALA A 78 7.54 -12.28 -4.42
C ALA A 78 7.63 -13.31 -3.28
N ILE A 79 7.75 -14.61 -3.61
CA ILE A 79 7.90 -15.69 -2.63
C ILE A 79 9.18 -15.52 -1.81
N ARG A 80 10.30 -15.23 -2.47
CA ARG A 80 11.61 -15.09 -1.83
C ARG A 80 11.63 -13.90 -0.88
N LYS A 81 11.13 -12.73 -1.30
CA LYS A 81 10.99 -11.55 -0.45
C LYS A 81 10.01 -11.78 0.71
N CYS A 82 8.86 -12.42 0.47
CA CYS A 82 7.93 -12.76 1.55
C CYS A 82 8.56 -13.68 2.61
N ARG A 83 9.28 -14.74 2.19
CA ARG A 83 9.99 -15.63 3.13
C ARG A 83 11.02 -14.86 3.94
N TYR A 84 11.85 -14.06 3.27
CA TYR A 84 12.84 -13.23 3.93
C TYR A 84 12.23 -12.33 5.01
N TYR A 85 11.18 -11.56 4.70
CA TYR A 85 10.56 -10.66 5.68
C TYR A 85 9.72 -11.38 6.74
N LEU A 86 9.29 -12.63 6.50
CA LEU A 86 8.69 -13.46 7.55
C LEU A 86 9.74 -13.85 8.61
N ASP A 87 10.96 -14.15 8.17
CA ASP A 87 12.09 -14.54 9.02
C ASP A 87 12.82 -13.33 9.66
N ASN A 88 12.65 -12.12 9.11
CA ASN A 88 13.27 -10.88 9.58
C ASN A 88 12.23 -9.87 10.12
N PRO A 89 11.66 -10.11 11.32
CA PRO A 89 10.56 -9.30 11.85
C PRO A 89 10.93 -7.84 12.11
N SER A 90 12.11 -7.57 12.65
CA SER A 90 12.55 -6.20 12.95
C SER A 90 12.69 -5.34 11.69
N GLU A 91 13.23 -5.93 10.62
CA GLU A 91 13.37 -5.23 9.33
C GLU A 91 12.02 -5.00 8.67
N ARG A 92 11.14 -6.02 8.69
CA ARG A 92 9.75 -5.92 8.21
C ARG A 92 8.99 -4.79 8.91
N GLU A 93 9.08 -4.72 10.23
CA GLU A 93 8.42 -3.67 11.03
C GLU A 93 9.00 -2.28 10.73
N ALA A 94 10.33 -2.18 10.54
CA ALA A 94 10.97 -0.93 10.17
C ALA A 94 10.53 -0.42 8.79
N ILE A 95 10.40 -1.29 7.78
CA ILE A 95 9.87 -0.91 6.46
C ILE A 95 8.41 -0.49 6.58
N ALA A 96 7.57 -1.25 7.30
CA ALA A 96 6.16 -0.90 7.48
C ALA A 96 5.97 0.48 8.13
N GLN A 97 6.78 0.81 9.14
CA GLN A 97 6.78 2.12 9.78
C GLN A 97 7.21 3.23 8.83
N ARG A 98 8.27 3.03 8.03
CA ARG A 98 8.71 4.01 7.03
C ARG A 98 7.66 4.21 5.94
N GLY A 99 7.04 3.12 5.46
CA GLY A 99 5.92 3.17 4.52
C GLY A 99 4.73 3.97 5.05
N GLN A 100 4.39 3.79 6.33
CA GLN A 100 3.34 4.58 6.98
C GLN A 100 3.68 6.07 7.03
N GLN A 101 4.90 6.41 7.44
CA GLN A 101 5.36 7.80 7.45
C GLN A 101 5.37 8.40 6.05
N ARG A 102 5.75 7.61 5.04
CA ARG A 102 5.78 8.03 3.64
C ARG A 102 4.38 8.32 3.11
N VAL A 103 3.42 7.41 3.26
CA VAL A 103 2.08 7.61 2.69
C VAL A 103 1.37 8.82 3.29
N ILE A 104 1.60 9.12 4.57
CA ILE A 104 1.09 10.34 5.21
C ILE A 104 1.67 11.60 4.55
N LYS A 105 2.94 11.56 4.13
CA LYS A 105 3.62 12.65 3.42
C LYS A 105 3.27 12.74 1.94
N ASN A 106 2.79 11.65 1.32
CA ASN A 106 2.42 11.63 -0.10
C ASN A 106 1.23 12.54 -0.41
N ASN A 107 0.46 12.96 0.61
CA ASN A 107 -0.67 13.88 0.45
C ASN A 107 -1.72 13.38 -0.57
N THR A 108 -1.84 12.06 -0.73
CA THR A 108 -2.76 11.41 -1.67
C THR A 108 -4.14 11.13 -1.09
N SER A 109 -4.43 11.63 0.12
CA SER A 109 -5.76 11.45 0.73
C SER A 109 -6.82 12.25 -0.03
N ASN A 110 -8.03 11.69 -0.14
CA ASN A 110 -9.16 12.38 -0.76
C ASN A 110 -9.43 13.75 -0.11
N GLN A 111 -9.27 13.84 1.21
CA GLN A 111 -9.45 15.09 1.94
C GLN A 111 -8.42 16.15 1.50
N PHE A 112 -7.14 15.77 1.43
CA PHE A 112 -6.08 16.69 1.00
C PHE A 112 -6.31 17.17 -0.43
N VAL A 113 -6.58 16.24 -1.36
CA VAL A 113 -6.79 16.56 -2.77
C VAL A 113 -8.01 17.46 -2.94
N ALA A 114 -9.14 17.14 -2.29
CA ALA A 114 -10.35 17.95 -2.37
C ALA A 114 -10.13 19.38 -1.84
N THR A 115 -9.49 19.53 -0.68
CA THR A 115 -9.18 20.85 -0.12
C THR A 115 -8.22 21.62 -1.03
N SER A 116 -7.16 21.00 -1.54
CA SER A 116 -6.21 21.63 -2.46
C SER A 116 -6.87 22.14 -3.74
N LEU A 117 -7.81 21.39 -4.30
CA LEU A 117 -8.57 21.82 -5.49
C LEU A 117 -9.50 22.99 -5.18
N LEU A 118 -10.18 22.97 -4.02
CA LEU A 118 -11.05 24.08 -3.59
C LEU A 118 -10.24 25.36 -3.37
N ASP A 119 -9.10 25.27 -2.70
CA ASP A 119 -8.22 26.42 -2.45
C ASP A 119 -7.73 27.04 -3.76
N GLN A 120 -7.33 26.22 -4.73
CA GLN A 120 -6.92 26.68 -6.06
C GLN A 120 -8.07 27.34 -6.83
N ALA A 121 -9.28 26.76 -6.76
CA ALA A 121 -10.45 27.34 -7.41
C ALA A 121 -10.79 28.70 -6.80
N LEU A 122 -10.84 28.82 -5.47
CA LEU A 122 -11.11 30.09 -4.78
C LEU A 122 -10.09 31.18 -5.11
N ALA A 123 -8.79 30.83 -5.10
CA ALA A 123 -7.73 31.77 -5.48
C ALA A 123 -7.80 32.24 -6.95
N SER A 124 -8.48 31.49 -7.82
CA SER A 124 -8.70 31.89 -9.21
C SER A 124 -9.85 32.88 -9.40
N PHE A 125 -10.79 32.96 -8.44
CA PHE A 125 -11.90 33.92 -8.47
C PHE A 125 -11.56 35.27 -7.81
N GLU A 126 -10.49 35.34 -7.02
CA GLU A 126 -9.99 36.57 -6.40
C GLU A 126 -9.04 37.38 -7.32
N LYS A 127 -8.77 36.88 -8.53
CA LYS A 127 -8.00 37.56 -9.59
C LYS A 127 -8.93 38.12 -10.66
#